data_AF-A0A1B6HBL2-F1
#
_entry.id   AF-A0A1B6HBL2-F1
#
_cell.length_a   1.000
_cell.length_b   1.000
_cell.length_c   1.000
_cell.angle_alpha   90.00
_cell.angle_beta   90.00
_cell.angle_gamma   90.00
#
_symmetry.space_group_name_H-M   'P 1'
#
loop_
_entity.id
_entity.type
_entity.pdbx_description
1 polymer ?
#
loop_
_entity_poly.entity_id
_entity_poly.type
_entity_poly.pdbx_seq_one_letter_code
_entity_poly.pdbx_strand_id
1 'polypeptide(L)'
;QQICLNVNSSRFGKFIRIHFGPSGKLAGADIETYLLEKARVISQQALERSYHIFYQIMSGAVAGVKQKCLLSNDIHDYYFVSQGKTKIPSVDDDEEFTLTDQAFDVL
;
A
#
# COMPACT_ATOMS: atom_id res chain seq x y z
N GLN A 1 7.66 4.56 19.79
CA GLN A 1 6.69 3.55 20.27
C GLN A 1 5.29 3.69 19.66
N GLN A 2 4.89 4.82 19.06
CA GLN A 2 3.55 5.02 18.46
C GLN A 2 3.28 4.23 17.15
N ILE A 3 4.32 3.79 16.45
CA ILE A 3 4.24 3.25 15.07
C ILE A 3 3.63 1.85 15.05
N CYS A 4 3.93 1.02 16.05
CA CYS A 4 3.49 -0.38 16.15
C CYS A 4 1.98 -0.57 16.42
N LEU A 5 1.26 0.50 16.80
CA LEU A 5 -0.16 0.45 17.15
C LEU A 5 -1.09 0.75 15.97
N ASN A 6 -0.59 1.40 14.91
CA ASN A 6 -1.40 1.71 13.73
C ASN A 6 -0.96 0.82 12.55
N VAL A 7 -1.71 -0.27 12.36
CA VAL A 7 -1.45 -1.28 11.32
C VAL A 7 -1.76 -0.81 9.89
N ASN A 8 -2.54 0.26 9.73
CA ASN A 8 -2.92 0.88 8.44
C ASN A 8 -2.40 2.33 8.32
N SER A 9 -1.25 2.59 8.92
CA SER A 9 -0.65 3.92 8.89
C SER A 9 -0.25 4.34 7.47
N SER A 10 -0.82 5.44 6.97
CA SER A 10 -0.21 6.16 5.84
C SER A 10 1.11 6.78 6.30
N ARG A 11 2.23 6.32 5.72
CA ARG A 11 3.60 6.79 6.04
C ARG A 11 4.10 7.87 5.07
N PHE A 12 3.15 8.67 4.61
CA PHE A 12 3.36 9.86 3.82
C PHE A 12 2.33 10.89 4.27
N GLY A 13 2.73 12.17 4.28
CA GLY A 13 1.80 13.26 4.41
C GLY A 13 1.04 13.42 3.09
N LYS A 14 -0.27 13.62 3.16
CA LYS A 14 -1.09 13.97 2.00
C LYS A 14 -1.83 15.27 2.28
N PHE A 15 -1.76 16.19 1.32
CA PHE A 15 -2.58 17.40 1.31
C PHE A 15 -3.52 17.32 0.13
N ILE A 16 -4.82 17.28 0.45
CA ILE A 16 -5.88 17.13 -0.54
C ILE A 16 -6.57 18.48 -0.64
N ARG A 17 -6.44 19.15 -1.80
CA ARG A 17 -7.23 20.33 -2.13
C ARG A 17 -8.48 19.89 -2.86
N ILE A 18 -9.65 20.24 -2.35
CA ILE A 18 -10.93 19.95 -2.99
C ILE A 18 -11.44 21.23 -3.64
N HIS A 19 -11.68 21.20 -4.94
CA HIS A 19 -12.18 22.32 -5.72
C HIS A 19 -13.70 22.22 -5.88
N PHE A 20 -14.40 23.30 -5.55
CA PHE A 20 -15.84 23.42 -5.73
C PHE A 20 -16.15 24.40 -6.85
N GLY A 21 -17.09 24.01 -7.72
CA GLY A 21 -17.59 24.89 -8.78
C GLY A 21 -18.48 26.02 -8.23
N PRO A 22 -18.87 26.98 -9.08
CA PRO A 22 -19.69 28.14 -8.68
C PRO A 22 -21.05 27.77 -8.06
N SER A 23 -21.58 26.58 -8.38
CA SER A 23 -22.83 26.05 -7.84
C SER A 23 -22.64 25.12 -6.62
N GLY A 24 -21.45 25.10 -6.01
CA GLY A 24 -21.13 24.22 -4.86
C GLY A 24 -20.96 22.74 -5.19
N LYS A 25 -20.99 22.35 -6.48
CA LYS A 25 -20.71 20.96 -6.90
C LYS A 25 -19.20 20.69 -6.88
N LEU A 26 -18.83 19.46 -6.51
CA LEU A 26 -17.44 19.00 -6.58
C LEU A 26 -16.94 19.11 -8.03
N ALA A 27 -15.91 19.92 -8.25
CA ALA A 27 -15.34 20.14 -9.58
C ALA A 27 -14.07 19.29 -9.79
N GLY A 28 -13.30 19.04 -8.73
CA GLY A 28 -12.11 18.22 -8.78
C GLY A 28 -11.37 18.19 -7.45
N ALA A 29 -10.27 17.45 -7.40
CA ALA A 29 -9.37 17.43 -6.26
C ALA A 29 -7.92 17.30 -6.71
N ASP A 30 -7.02 18.05 -6.08
CA ASP A 30 -5.56 17.87 -6.22
C ASP A 30 -5.02 17.18 -4.98
N ILE A 31 -4.11 16.24 -5.16
CA ILE A 31 -3.45 15.54 -4.06
C ILE A 31 -1.95 15.82 -4.16
N GLU A 32 -1.41 16.53 -3.17
CA GLU A 32 0.02 16.71 -2.99
C GLU A 32 0.53 15.76 -1.92
N THR A 33 1.57 15.00 -2.24
CA THR A 33 2.16 14.00 -1.33
C THR A 33 3.52 14.47 -0.84
N TYR A 34 3.76 14.36 0.47
CA TYR A 34 4.99 14.81 1.12
C TYR A 34 5.61 13.71 1.97
N LEU A 35 6.95 13.74 2.06
CA LEU A 35 7.74 12.98 3.04
C LEU A 35 7.40 11.48 3.08
N LEU A 36 7.50 10.81 1.93
CA LEU A 36 7.44 9.36 1.88
C LEU A 36 8.58 8.75 2.70
N GLU A 37 8.25 7.86 3.64
CA GLU A 37 9.23 7.17 4.49
C GLU A 37 10.08 6.14 3.71
N LYS A 38 11.10 6.61 2.98
CA LYS A 38 11.96 5.75 2.14
C LYS A 38 12.68 4.64 2.91
N ALA A 39 13.02 4.87 4.18
CA ALA A 39 13.76 3.91 5.01
C ALA A 39 13.02 2.57 5.18
N ARG A 40 11.67 2.59 5.16
CA ARG A 40 10.82 1.42 5.33
C ARG A 40 10.96 0.37 4.23
N VAL A 41 11.45 0.76 3.05
CA VAL A 41 11.73 -0.19 1.97
C VAL A 41 12.97 -1.03 2.29
N ILE A 42 13.95 -0.46 2.97
CA ILE A 42 15.26 -1.08 3.16
C ILE A 42 15.32 -1.86 4.48
N SER A 43 14.66 -1.36 5.51
CA SER A 43 14.60 -2.02 6.81
C SER A 43 13.25 -1.88 7.51
N GLN A 44 12.87 -2.93 8.23
CA GLN A 44 11.66 -2.94 9.06
C GLN A 44 12.01 -3.31 10.50
N GLN A 45 11.34 -2.67 11.47
CA GLN A 45 11.39 -3.13 12.85
C GLN A 45 10.61 -4.45 12.98
N ALA A 46 10.97 -5.30 13.96
CA ALA A 46 10.43 -6.65 14.10
C ALA A 46 8.89 -6.74 14.17
N LEU A 47 8.21 -5.68 14.61
CA LEU A 47 6.75 -5.63 14.71
C LEU A 47 6.07 -4.87 13.57
N GLU A 48 6.83 -4.38 12.61
CA GLU A 48 6.34 -3.58 11.49
C GLU A 48 6.31 -4.38 10.20
N ARG A 49 5.46 -3.94 9.28
CA ARG A 49 5.36 -4.45 7.92
C ARG A 49 5.91 -3.39 6.94
N SER A 50 6.39 -3.83 5.79
CA SER A 50 6.70 -2.94 4.67
C SER A 50 5.40 -2.41 4.03
N TYR A 51 5.48 -1.72 2.89
CA TYR A 51 4.28 -1.22 2.19
C TYR A 51 3.35 -2.36 1.74
N HIS A 52 2.04 -2.13 1.84
CA HIS A 52 1.01 -3.15 1.58
C HIS A 52 1.06 -3.74 0.16
N ILE A 53 1.40 -2.92 -0.84
CA ILE A 53 1.42 -3.32 -2.25
C ILE A 53 2.29 -4.54 -2.53
N PHE A 54 3.40 -4.72 -1.80
CA PHE A 54 4.28 -5.89 -1.99
C PHE A 54 3.58 -7.20 -1.64
N TYR A 55 2.73 -7.18 -0.62
CA TYR A 55 2.04 -8.37 -0.16
C TYR A 55 0.75 -8.61 -0.94
N GLN A 56 0.05 -7.55 -1.33
CA GLN A 56 -1.07 -7.56 -2.26
C GLN A 56 -0.68 -8.20 -3.61
N ILE A 57 0.44 -7.79 -4.22
CA ILE A 57 0.89 -8.41 -5.47
C ILE A 57 1.29 -9.88 -5.26
N MET A 58 1.94 -10.19 -4.14
CA MET A 58 2.39 -11.56 -3.82
C MET A 58 1.25 -12.53 -3.52
N SER A 59 0.12 -11.98 -3.06
CA SER A 59 -1.15 -12.66 -2.82
C SER A 59 -1.64 -13.37 -4.09
N GLY A 60 -1.46 -12.72 -5.25
CA GLY A 60 -1.81 -13.27 -6.56
C GLY A 60 -3.30 -13.21 -6.87
N ALA A 61 -4.07 -12.41 -6.15
CA ALA A 61 -5.50 -12.21 -6.40
C ALA A 61 -5.80 -11.70 -7.83
N VAL A 62 -4.93 -10.85 -8.38
CA VAL A 62 -4.99 -10.43 -9.79
C VAL A 62 -4.12 -11.35 -10.64
N ALA A 63 -4.77 -12.10 -11.52
CA ALA A 63 -4.12 -13.09 -12.37
C ALA A 63 -3.09 -12.44 -13.32
N GLY A 64 -1.92 -13.07 -13.44
CA GLY A 64 -0.88 -12.67 -14.38
C GLY A 64 0.08 -11.59 -13.86
N VAL A 65 -0.27 -10.81 -12.83
CA VAL A 65 0.62 -9.75 -12.30
C VAL A 65 1.87 -10.37 -11.68
N LYS A 66 1.70 -11.41 -10.86
CA LYS A 66 2.80 -12.12 -10.20
C LYS A 66 3.80 -12.70 -11.21
N GLN A 67 3.30 -13.27 -12.31
CA GLN A 67 4.11 -13.82 -13.39
C GLN A 67 4.82 -12.72 -14.19
N LYS A 68 4.14 -11.61 -14.50
CA LYS A 68 4.76 -10.44 -15.17
C LYS A 68 5.88 -9.83 -14.35
N CYS A 69 5.72 -9.80 -13.02
CA CYS A 69 6.72 -9.30 -12.08
C CYS A 69 7.81 -10.32 -11.72
N LEU A 70 7.77 -11.54 -12.30
CA LEU A 70 8.72 -12.63 -12.07
C LEU A 70 8.86 -12.99 -10.57
N LEU A 71 7.74 -12.99 -9.85
CA LEU A 71 7.74 -13.19 -8.42
C LEU A 71 7.60 -14.67 -8.05
N SER A 72 8.42 -15.11 -7.09
CA SER A 72 8.31 -16.40 -6.41
C SER A 72 7.02 -16.54 -5.56
N ASN A 73 6.79 -17.74 -5.03
CA ASN A 73 5.63 -18.02 -4.18
C ASN A 73 5.87 -17.75 -2.69
N ASP A 74 7.11 -17.49 -2.28
CA ASP A 74 7.46 -17.21 -0.89
C ASP A 74 7.88 -15.75 -0.72
N ILE A 75 7.24 -15.04 0.21
CA ILE A 75 7.60 -13.67 0.57
C ILE A 75 8.98 -13.60 1.25
N HIS A 76 9.41 -14.69 1.88
CA HIS A 76 10.69 -14.76 2.58
C HIS A 76 11.89 -14.80 1.63
N ASP A 77 11.69 -15.07 0.34
CA ASP A 77 12.74 -14.95 -0.69
C ASP A 77 13.21 -13.49 -0.86
N TYR A 78 12.38 -12.52 -0.45
CA TYR A 78 12.66 -11.10 -0.59
C TYR A 78 13.04 -10.48 0.75
N TYR A 79 14.34 -10.36 0.99
CA TYR A 79 14.88 -9.83 2.24
C TYR A 79 14.28 -8.47 2.65
N PHE A 80 14.03 -7.57 1.70
CA PHE A 80 13.55 -6.22 1.98
C PHE A 80 12.07 -6.12 2.37
N VAL A 81 11.29 -7.19 2.29
CA VAL A 81 9.86 -7.18 2.67
C VAL A 81 9.54 -8.24 3.74
N SER A 82 10.54 -8.97 4.21
CA SER A 82 10.40 -10.08 5.15
C SER A 82 11.17 -9.92 6.47
N GLN A 83 11.79 -8.76 6.74
CA GLN A 83 12.53 -8.52 8.01
C GLN A 83 11.59 -8.37 9.21
N GLY A 84 10.36 -7.92 8.98
CA GLY A 84 9.34 -7.73 10.00
C GLY A 84 8.15 -8.68 9.81
N LYS A 85 6.96 -8.20 10.15
CA LYS A 85 5.73 -8.97 9.96
C LYS A 85 5.35 -9.05 8.48
N THR A 86 5.03 -10.25 8.01
CA THR A 86 4.57 -10.48 6.63
C THR A 86 3.06 -10.55 6.49
N LYS A 87 2.33 -10.80 7.60
CA LYS A 87 0.86 -10.86 7.66
C LYS A 87 0.32 -9.99 8.80
N ILE A 88 -0.87 -9.42 8.59
CA ILE A 88 -1.60 -8.62 9.59
C ILE A 88 -2.98 -9.24 9.77
N PRO A 89 -3.44 -9.54 11.01
CA PRO A 89 -4.71 -10.25 11.23
C PRO A 89 -5.98 -9.51 10.75
N SER A 90 -5.90 -8.20 10.55
CA SER A 90 -7.04 -7.34 10.24
C SER A 90 -7.15 -6.95 8.76
N VAL A 91 -6.28 -7.47 7.90
CA VAL A 91 -6.20 -7.08 6.48
C VAL A 91 -6.12 -8.34 5.64
N ASP A 92 -7.03 -8.47 4.68
CA ASP A 92 -6.96 -9.49 3.63
C ASP A 92 -6.25 -8.91 2.40
N ASP A 93 -5.02 -9.35 2.15
CA ASP A 93 -4.23 -8.82 1.03
C ASP A 93 -4.81 -9.21 -0.34
N ASP A 94 -5.62 -10.28 -0.43
CA ASP A 94 -6.26 -10.71 -1.68
C ASP A 94 -7.40 -9.76 -2.08
N GLU A 95 -8.28 -9.47 -1.13
CA GLU A 95 -9.40 -8.53 -1.31
C GLU A 95 -8.87 -7.12 -1.60
N GLU A 96 -7.91 -6.65 -0.80
CA GLU A 96 -7.32 -5.33 -0.95
C GLU A 96 -6.59 -5.15 -2.28
N PHE A 97 -5.95 -6.21 -2.80
CA PHE A 97 -5.31 -6.12 -4.11
C PHE A 97 -6.33 -5.98 -5.24
N THR A 98 -7.43 -6.74 -5.16
CA THR A 98 -8.54 -6.65 -6.13
C THR A 98 -9.15 -5.26 -6.13
N LEU A 99 -9.38 -4.68 -4.95
CA LEU A 99 -9.89 -3.31 -4.82
C LEU A 99 -8.91 -2.28 -5.37
N THR A 100 -7.61 -2.47 -5.12
CA THR A 100 -6.57 -1.56 -5.62
C THR A 100 -6.47 -1.60 -7.14
N ASP A 101 -6.56 -2.78 -7.75
CA ASP A 101 -6.55 -2.96 -9.21
C ASP A 101 -7.74 -2.26 -9.87
N GLN A 102 -8.95 -2.49 -9.34
CA GLN A 102 -10.16 -1.80 -9.80
C GLN A 102 -10.09 -0.28 -9.63
N ALA A 103 -9.45 0.20 -8.56
CA ALA A 103 -9.28 1.64 -8.35
C ALA A 103 -8.41 2.28 -9.44
N PHE A 104 -7.41 1.57 -9.98
CA PHE A 104 -6.61 2.05 -11.10
C PHE A 104 -7.40 2.14 -12.42
N ASP A 105 -8.40 1.29 -12.62
CA ASP A 105 -9.26 1.35 -13.82
C ASP A 105 -10.27 2.51 -13.79
N VAL A 106 -10.63 2.99 -12.59
CA VAL A 106 -11.62 4.07 -12.40
C VAL A 106 -10.99 5.47 -12.48
N LEU A 107 -9.69 5.59 -12.17
CA LEU A 107 -8.93 6.84 -12.16
C LEU A 107 -8.50 7.28 -13.57
#